data_AF-A0A960R5B1-F1
#
_entry.id   AF-A0A960R5B1-F1
#
_cell.length_a   1.000
_cell.length_b   1.000
_cell.length_c   1.000
_cell.angle_alpha   90.00
_cell.angle_beta   90.00
_cell.angle_gamma   90.00
#
_symmetry.space_group_name_H-M   'P 1'
#
loop_
_entity.id
_entity.type
_entity.pdbx_description
1 polymer ?
#
loop_
_entity_poly.entity_id
_entity_poly.type
_entity_poly.pdbx_seq_one_letter_code
_entity_poly.pdbx_strand_id
1 'polypeptide(L)'
;FTDEQIERIENSSEPVDRLTLYSPQAGIVTDKLANEGDYVKTGDPLFKVADLSAVWLKLEAYEADLPWLRYAQDVEFTVEAIPGRVFHGRVAFIDPEIDAMRRIARVRVNVPNPDFALKPGMFANAVVSSAITADGRVLDPSLAGKWISPMHPEIVKDGPGQCDICGMDLVPAEKLGIIPEADASRAPLLVPVSAVLRTGERAVVYVRGGTDEGPTFEGRQIVLGPRVGGQFIVENGLEEGELVVSRGAFKLDSELQLKAKPSMMNPNAGLAERPAGEAPEELAGQWAPVPRLLFRFMENPSLPGIEAISAVVEGIDDGSLQPDDFKHWTEFSRRLINELTVATDELETAPQSAVRRVVRAMEETGRHLGLPYQPQPTAPADPLQAAALRKALAAYLPLSKALADDDDTAAQQAARGLIPSIPEDLRPLAEAVATATDIKARRAAFKPLSDALIARIREGGIDAVGNAYVVHCPMAFGDKGADWLSAAPEVLNPYYGDRMLTCGTVTDTLSLNKK
;
A
#
# COMPACT_ATOMS: atom_id res chain seq x y z
N PHE A 1 50.78 -20.00 22.52
CA PHE A 1 52.15 -20.20 22.02
C PHE A 1 52.06 -20.39 20.52
N THR A 2 53.06 -19.98 19.74
CA THR A 2 53.09 -20.34 18.32
C THR A 2 53.56 -21.79 18.18
N ASP A 3 53.15 -22.48 17.11
CA ASP A 3 53.54 -23.87 16.88
C ASP A 3 55.07 -24.01 16.79
N GLU A 4 55.75 -23.03 16.20
CA GLU A 4 57.22 -22.95 16.18
C GLU A 4 57.85 -22.86 17.58
N GLN A 5 57.20 -22.18 18.54
CA GLN A 5 57.69 -22.10 19.91
C GLN A 5 57.55 -23.44 20.63
N ILE A 6 56.49 -24.19 20.34
CA ILE A 6 56.23 -25.52 20.90
C ILE A 6 57.25 -26.51 20.32
N GLU A 7 57.41 -26.56 19.00
CA GLU A 7 58.38 -27.44 18.33
C GLU A 7 59.83 -27.17 18.80
N ARG A 8 60.18 -25.91 19.05
CA ARG A 8 61.51 -25.55 19.57
C ARG A 8 61.74 -26.06 21.00
N ILE A 9 60.71 -26.04 21.84
CA ILE A 9 60.79 -26.54 23.22
C ILE A 9 60.90 -28.07 23.19
N GLU A 10 60.09 -28.75 22.37
CA GLU A 10 60.08 -30.21 22.22
C GLU A 10 61.41 -30.77 21.68
N ASN A 11 62.03 -30.06 20.73
CA ASN A 11 63.31 -30.45 20.15
C ASN A 11 64.52 -30.03 21.01
N SER A 12 64.33 -29.26 22.08
CA SER A 12 65.40 -28.87 22.99
C SER A 12 65.54 -29.88 24.14
N SER A 13 66.77 -30.34 24.41
CA SER A 13 67.06 -31.26 25.53
C SER A 13 67.28 -30.53 26.87
N GLU A 14 67.02 -29.22 26.92
CA GLU A 14 67.22 -28.37 28.10
C GLU A 14 65.89 -27.72 28.53
N PRO A 15 65.58 -27.66 29.83
CA PRO A 15 64.35 -27.03 30.31
C PRO A 15 64.37 -25.51 30.07
N VAL A 16 63.33 -24.99 29.43
CA VAL A 16 63.17 -23.55 29.13
C VAL A 16 62.51 -22.84 30.33
N ASP A 17 63.25 -21.93 30.98
CA ASP A 17 62.83 -21.16 32.15
C ASP A 17 62.30 -19.75 31.82
N ARG A 18 62.57 -19.25 30.59
CA ARG A 18 62.13 -17.95 30.10
C ARG A 18 61.44 -18.06 28.76
N LEU A 19 60.28 -17.44 28.63
CA LEU A 19 59.49 -17.45 27.41
C LEU A 19 59.08 -16.04 26.99
N THR A 20 59.20 -15.75 25.70
CA THR A 20 58.70 -14.51 25.09
C THR A 20 57.31 -14.76 24.52
N LEU A 21 56.32 -14.00 24.98
CA LEU A 21 54.97 -14.04 24.43
C LEU A 21 54.84 -12.98 23.34
N TYR A 22 54.50 -13.39 22.13
CA TYR A 22 54.21 -12.49 21.02
C TYR A 22 52.71 -12.20 20.94
N SER A 23 52.36 -11.03 20.42
CA SER A 23 50.97 -10.72 20.10
C SER A 23 50.49 -11.64 18.98
N PRO A 24 49.33 -12.30 19.12
CA PRO A 24 48.77 -13.15 18.06
C PRO A 24 48.26 -12.34 16.86
N GLN A 25 48.13 -11.01 17.01
CA GLN A 25 47.65 -10.11 15.96
C GLN A 25 48.43 -8.80 15.94
N ALA A 26 48.48 -8.15 14.77
CA ALA A 26 48.92 -6.77 14.66
C ALA A 26 47.87 -5.82 15.28
N GLY A 27 48.31 -4.72 15.89
CA GLY A 27 47.41 -3.72 16.46
C GLY A 27 48.10 -2.77 17.43
N ILE A 28 47.30 -1.94 18.08
CA ILE A 28 47.74 -0.96 19.07
C ILE A 28 47.41 -1.49 20.46
N VAL A 29 48.38 -1.41 21.38
CA VAL A 29 48.16 -1.75 22.79
C VAL A 29 47.25 -0.69 23.41
N THR A 30 46.02 -1.05 23.76
CA THR A 30 45.02 -0.16 24.36
C THR A 30 45.11 -0.15 25.88
N ASP A 31 45.40 -1.30 26.49
CA ASP A 31 45.61 -1.44 27.93
C ASP A 31 46.87 -2.28 28.19
N LYS A 32 47.71 -1.81 29.12
CA LYS A 32 48.78 -2.59 29.73
C LYS A 32 48.37 -2.96 31.14
N LEU A 33 48.16 -4.25 31.39
CA LEU A 33 47.60 -4.76 32.64
C LEU A 33 48.64 -5.48 33.52
N ALA A 34 49.76 -5.91 32.93
CA ALA A 34 50.90 -6.47 33.63
C ALA A 34 52.13 -5.56 33.53
N ASN A 35 52.83 -5.40 34.65
CA ASN A 35 54.10 -4.68 34.76
C ASN A 35 55.25 -5.63 35.09
N GLU A 36 56.46 -5.11 34.98
CA GLU A 36 57.65 -5.86 35.35
C GLU A 36 57.64 -6.16 36.86
N GLY A 37 57.89 -7.41 37.22
CA GLY A 37 57.85 -7.90 38.60
C GLY A 37 56.51 -8.51 39.02
N ASP A 38 55.45 -8.37 38.22
CA ASP A 38 54.16 -8.97 38.52
C ASP A 38 54.20 -10.50 38.35
N TYR A 39 53.54 -11.20 39.28
CA TYR A 39 53.28 -12.63 39.14
C TYR A 39 51.97 -12.83 38.38
N VAL A 40 52.01 -13.56 37.27
CA VAL A 40 50.87 -13.78 36.38
C VAL A 40 50.52 -15.26 36.29
N LYS A 41 49.23 -15.58 36.24
CA LYS A 41 48.69 -16.93 36.13
C LYS A 41 48.08 -17.15 34.75
N THR A 42 47.90 -18.42 34.39
CA THR A 42 47.18 -18.79 33.17
C THR A 42 45.77 -18.21 33.18
N GLY A 43 45.45 -17.44 32.15
CA GLY A 43 44.17 -16.73 32.01
C GLY A 43 44.24 -15.24 32.38
N ASP A 44 45.32 -14.79 33.03
CA ASP A 44 45.47 -13.37 33.37
C ASP A 44 45.75 -12.55 32.09
N PRO A 45 44.98 -11.49 31.82
CA PRO A 45 45.20 -10.64 30.66
C PRO A 45 46.42 -9.74 30.90
N LEU A 46 47.43 -9.84 30.04
CA LEU A 46 48.67 -9.06 30.17
C LEU A 46 48.58 -7.70 29.45
N PHE A 47 48.07 -7.74 28.22
CA PHE A 47 47.88 -6.58 27.36
C PHE A 47 46.56 -6.74 26.60
N LYS A 48 45.89 -5.64 26.31
CA LYS A 48 44.83 -5.61 25.30
C LYS A 48 45.40 -4.97 24.04
N VAL A 49 45.30 -5.68 22.93
CA VAL A 49 45.72 -5.22 21.60
C VAL A 49 44.49 -5.14 20.72
N ALA A 50 44.23 -3.97 20.16
CA ALA A 50 43.11 -3.74 19.25
C ALA A 50 43.63 -3.24 17.90
N ASP A 51 43.04 -3.74 16.82
CA ASP A 51 43.19 -3.11 15.51
C ASP A 51 42.26 -1.89 15.44
N LEU A 52 42.82 -0.71 15.19
CA LEU A 52 42.08 0.55 15.08
C LEU A 52 41.99 1.03 13.62
N SER A 53 42.38 0.19 12.64
CA SER A 53 42.29 0.49 11.21
C SER A 53 40.86 0.68 10.73
N ALA A 54 39.89 0.13 11.48
CA ALA A 54 38.48 0.42 11.40
C ALA A 54 37.93 0.63 12.82
N VAL A 55 36.99 1.57 12.97
CA VAL A 55 36.36 1.88 14.25
C VAL A 55 34.84 1.81 14.12
N TRP A 56 34.17 1.64 15.25
CA TRP A 56 32.71 1.70 15.31
C TRP A 56 32.27 3.06 15.81
N LEU A 57 31.43 3.71 15.01
CA LEU A 57 30.63 4.83 15.44
C LEU A 57 29.31 4.28 16.00
N LYS A 58 29.04 4.57 17.29
CA LYS A 58 27.81 4.18 17.98
C LYS A 58 26.90 5.39 18.08
N LEU A 59 25.78 5.35 17.37
CA LEU A 59 24.77 6.40 17.36
C LEU A 59 23.56 5.97 18.18
N GLU A 60 22.83 6.96 18.69
CA GLU A 60 21.55 6.78 19.37
C GLU A 60 20.47 7.40 18.48
N ALA A 61 19.60 6.57 17.92
CA ALA A 61 18.51 7.01 17.06
C ALA A 61 17.19 6.96 17.83
N TYR A 62 16.38 8.02 17.73
CA TYR A 62 15.04 8.01 18.32
C TYR A 62 14.12 7.08 17.53
N GLU A 63 13.12 6.51 18.21
CA GLU A 63 12.12 5.63 17.61
C GLU A 63 11.46 6.22 16.35
N ALA A 64 11.18 7.54 16.34
CA ALA A 64 10.57 8.22 15.22
C ALA A 64 11.46 8.29 13.97
N ASP A 65 12.78 8.13 14.13
CA ASP A 65 13.75 8.21 13.04
C ASP A 65 14.12 6.82 12.49
N LEU A 66 13.81 5.74 13.20
CA LEU A 66 14.08 4.35 12.77
C LEU A 66 13.47 3.99 11.41
N PRO A 67 12.27 4.46 11.04
CA PRO A 67 11.72 4.21 9.70
C PRO A 67 12.63 4.68 8.56
N TRP A 68 13.55 5.62 8.81
CA TRP A 68 14.45 6.21 7.81
C TRP A 68 15.81 5.54 7.75
N LEU A 69 16.14 4.69 8.71
CA LEU A 69 17.44 4.04 8.81
C LEU A 69 17.40 2.64 8.22
N ARG A 70 18.34 2.32 7.34
CA ARG A 70 18.51 0.98 6.78
C ARG A 70 19.94 0.49 6.91
N TYR A 71 20.10 -0.82 6.80
CA TYR A 71 21.42 -1.44 6.68
C TYR A 71 22.17 -0.86 5.47
N ALA A 72 23.51 -0.78 5.54
CA ALA A 72 24.41 -0.29 4.51
C ALA A 72 24.26 1.18 4.06
N GLN A 73 23.33 1.91 4.65
CA GLN A 73 23.13 3.33 4.40
C GLN A 73 24.37 4.16 4.79
N ASP A 74 24.71 5.15 3.97
CA ASP A 74 25.81 6.08 4.23
C ASP A 74 25.47 7.04 5.39
N VAL A 75 26.47 7.26 6.24
CA VAL A 75 26.38 8.12 7.42
C VAL A 75 27.51 9.13 7.34
N GLU A 76 27.13 10.40 7.20
CA GLU A 76 28.05 11.52 7.29
C GLU A 76 28.21 11.90 8.75
N PHE A 77 29.45 12.07 9.24
CA PHE A 77 29.67 12.53 10.61
C PHE A 77 30.90 13.42 10.76
N THR A 78 30.88 14.20 11.83
CA THR A 78 31.98 15.08 12.26
C THR A 78 32.34 14.76 13.70
N VAL A 79 33.62 14.94 14.05
CA VAL A 79 34.10 14.81 15.43
C VAL A 79 34.59 16.16 15.91
N GLU A 80 34.24 16.54 17.13
CA GLU A 80 34.61 17.83 17.70
C GLU A 80 36.15 17.99 17.82
N ALA A 81 36.85 16.86 18.03
CA ALA A 81 38.31 16.83 18.12
C ALA A 81 39.02 17.13 16.78
N ILE A 82 38.33 17.05 15.64
CA ILE A 82 38.89 17.28 14.30
C ILE A 82 37.89 18.16 13.51
N PRO A 83 37.78 19.44 13.86
CA PRO A 83 36.78 20.33 13.27
C PRO A 83 37.04 20.53 11.77
N GLY A 84 35.95 20.63 11.00
CA GLY A 84 35.99 20.89 9.55
C GLY A 84 36.30 19.67 8.68
N ARG A 85 36.61 18.50 9.27
CA ARG A 85 36.73 17.24 8.53
C ARG A 85 35.44 16.44 8.66
N VAL A 86 34.92 16.04 7.50
CA VAL A 86 33.77 15.14 7.38
C VAL A 86 34.29 13.72 7.18
N PHE A 87 33.68 12.78 7.89
CA PHE A 87 33.95 11.36 7.79
C PHE A 87 32.69 10.63 7.34
N HIS A 88 32.88 9.49 6.69
CA HIS A 88 31.78 8.65 6.23
C HIS A 88 31.92 7.24 6.83
N GLY A 89 30.78 6.61 7.05
CA GLY A 89 30.68 5.22 7.44
C GLY A 89 29.37 4.62 6.98
N ARG A 90 29.22 3.30 7.10
CA ARG A 90 27.98 2.61 6.73
C ARG A 90 27.31 1.95 7.91
N VAL A 91 25.99 2.05 7.98
CA VAL A 91 25.19 1.39 9.01
C VAL A 91 25.39 -0.13 8.91
N ALA A 92 25.91 -0.73 9.97
CA ALA A 92 26.22 -2.16 10.05
C ALA A 92 25.24 -2.93 10.92
N PHE A 93 24.59 -2.27 11.87
CA PHE A 93 23.63 -2.90 12.75
C PHE A 93 22.71 -1.85 13.38
N ILE A 94 21.42 -2.16 13.42
CA ILE A 94 20.41 -1.39 14.17
C ILE A 94 19.89 -2.34 15.23
N ASP A 95 20.03 -1.97 16.50
CA ASP A 95 19.57 -2.77 17.64
C ASP A 95 18.06 -3.02 17.52
N PRO A 96 17.59 -4.28 17.51
CA PRO A 96 16.15 -4.57 17.43
C PRO A 96 15.41 -4.17 18.71
N GLU A 97 16.12 -3.95 19.81
CA GLU A 97 15.55 -3.52 21.07
C GLU A 97 15.61 -1.99 21.22
N ILE A 98 14.47 -1.41 21.60
CA ILE A 98 14.37 0.01 21.97
C ILE A 98 14.53 0.12 23.49
N ASP A 99 15.42 0.99 23.94
CA ASP A 99 15.53 1.34 25.36
C ASP A 99 14.20 1.96 25.83
N ALA A 100 13.49 1.27 26.72
CA ALA A 100 12.15 1.69 27.14
C ALA A 100 12.13 3.03 27.90
N MET A 101 13.24 3.43 28.52
CA MET A 101 13.32 4.69 29.27
C MET A 101 13.63 5.88 28.36
N ARG A 102 14.57 5.69 27.43
CA ARG A 102 15.07 6.77 26.54
C ARG A 102 14.39 6.79 25.17
N ARG A 103 13.66 5.74 24.80
CA ARG A 103 13.02 5.55 23.48
C ARG A 103 14.00 5.70 22.32
N ILE A 104 15.21 5.17 22.52
CA ILE A 104 16.29 5.14 21.52
C ILE A 104 16.64 3.70 21.14
N ALA A 105 17.04 3.50 19.91
CA ALA A 105 17.75 2.30 19.47
C ALA A 105 19.20 2.65 19.16
N ARG A 106 20.12 1.71 19.43
CA ARG A 106 21.54 1.90 19.14
C ARG A 106 21.83 1.51 17.70
N VAL A 107 22.53 2.37 17.00
CA VAL A 107 22.93 2.16 15.60
C VAL A 107 24.45 2.07 15.54
N ARG A 108 24.97 0.94 15.06
CA ARG A 108 26.41 0.74 14.85
C ARG A 108 26.75 1.02 13.40
N VAL A 109 27.72 1.89 13.20
CA VAL A 109 28.24 2.28 11.89
C VAL A 109 29.70 1.83 11.80
N ASN A 110 30.04 1.12 10.72
CA ASN A 110 31.41 0.74 10.40
C ASN A 110 32.10 1.92 9.72
N VAL A 111 33.24 2.33 10.27
CA VAL A 111 34.00 3.49 9.79
C VAL A 111 35.44 3.08 9.48
N PRO A 112 35.89 3.21 8.22
CA PRO A 112 37.30 3.08 7.88
C PRO A 112 38.15 4.16 8.57
N ASN A 113 39.28 3.76 9.16
CA ASN A 113 40.19 4.64 9.89
C ASN A 113 41.66 4.42 9.47
N PRO A 114 41.99 4.55 8.17
CA PRO A 114 43.29 4.17 7.63
C PRO A 114 44.45 5.04 8.15
N ASP A 115 44.16 6.28 8.53
CA ASP A 115 45.13 7.25 9.08
C ASP A 115 45.16 7.24 10.62
N PHE A 116 44.39 6.34 11.26
CA PHE A 116 44.23 6.25 12.71
C PHE A 116 43.86 7.58 13.39
N ALA A 117 43.22 8.49 12.66
CA ALA A 117 42.83 9.80 13.16
C ALA A 117 41.71 9.70 14.20
N LEU A 118 40.81 8.75 14.02
CA LEU A 118 39.69 8.51 14.92
C LEU A 118 40.15 7.65 16.10
N LYS A 119 39.91 8.12 17.32
CA LYS A 119 40.23 7.41 18.55
C LYS A 119 38.96 6.98 19.28
N PRO A 120 38.94 5.78 19.89
CA PRO A 120 37.83 5.36 20.74
C PRO A 120 37.54 6.38 21.84
N GLY A 121 36.25 6.65 22.09
CA GLY A 121 35.79 7.59 23.10
C GLY A 121 35.59 9.03 22.63
N MET A 122 35.93 9.37 21.37
CA MET A 122 35.56 10.66 20.78
C MET A 122 34.04 10.78 20.61
N PHE A 123 33.52 11.99 20.81
CA PHE A 123 32.14 12.34 20.47
C PHE A 123 32.03 12.70 18.99
N ALA A 124 30.95 12.25 18.37
CA ALA A 124 30.66 12.48 16.97
C ALA A 124 29.22 12.96 16.80
N ASN A 125 29.00 13.89 15.87
CA ASN A 125 27.68 14.28 15.39
C ASN A 125 27.51 13.70 14.00
N ALA A 126 26.47 12.90 13.80
CA ALA A 126 26.18 12.26 12.54
C ALA A 126 24.87 12.77 11.94
N VAL A 127 24.83 12.84 10.62
CA VAL A 127 23.66 13.15 9.82
C VAL A 127 23.48 12.01 8.83
N VAL A 128 22.28 11.43 8.82
CA VAL A 128 21.89 10.42 7.85
C VAL A 128 20.83 11.05 6.94
N SER A 129 21.14 11.16 5.66
CA SER A 129 20.20 11.68 4.66
C SER A 129 19.54 10.51 3.94
N SER A 130 18.24 10.34 4.12
CA SER A 130 17.45 9.30 3.43
C SER A 130 16.61 9.95 2.34
N ALA A 131 16.84 9.57 1.08
CA ALA A 131 15.81 9.76 0.06
C ALA A 131 14.75 8.67 0.25
N ILE A 132 13.49 9.00 -0.01
CA ILE A 132 12.37 8.08 0.20
C ILE A 132 11.49 8.02 -1.03
N THR A 133 10.93 6.83 -1.28
CA THR A 133 9.90 6.63 -2.30
C THR A 133 8.51 6.95 -1.73
N ALA A 134 7.49 7.03 -2.59
CA ALA A 134 6.11 7.31 -2.18
C ALA A 134 5.55 6.30 -1.15
N ASP A 135 6.01 5.06 -1.22
CA ASP A 135 5.70 3.94 -0.32
C ASP A 135 6.62 3.88 0.91
N GLY A 136 7.38 4.93 1.20
CA GLY A 136 8.15 5.07 2.44
C GLY A 136 9.42 4.20 2.53
N ARG A 137 9.86 3.59 1.43
CA ARG A 137 11.12 2.84 1.36
C ARG A 137 12.30 3.79 1.13
N VAL A 138 13.46 3.42 1.66
CA VAL A 138 14.69 4.22 1.53
C VAL A 138 15.31 4.01 0.14
N LEU A 139 15.52 5.10 -0.57
CA LEU A 139 16.16 5.17 -1.87
C LEU A 139 17.64 5.52 -1.68
N ASP A 140 18.53 4.68 -2.19
CA ASP A 140 19.95 5.01 -2.33
C ASP A 140 20.40 4.66 -3.75
N PRO A 141 20.41 5.65 -4.67
CA PRO A 141 20.78 5.41 -6.06
C PRO A 141 22.21 4.88 -6.23
N SER A 142 23.10 5.10 -5.25
CA SER A 142 24.49 4.64 -5.32
C SER A 142 24.61 3.11 -5.22
N LEU A 143 23.60 2.47 -4.62
CA LEU A 143 23.53 1.02 -4.44
C LEU A 143 22.76 0.33 -5.58
N ALA A 144 22.51 1.05 -6.67
CA ALA A 144 21.80 0.52 -7.82
C ALA A 144 22.50 -0.65 -8.51
N GLY A 145 21.82 -1.80 -8.57
CA GLY A 145 22.36 -3.04 -9.13
C GLY A 145 23.55 -3.61 -8.35
N LYS A 146 23.79 -3.13 -7.12
CA LYS A 146 24.93 -3.54 -6.30
C LYS A 146 24.57 -4.73 -5.41
N TRP A 147 25.61 -5.47 -5.04
CA TRP A 147 25.55 -6.62 -4.16
C TRP A 147 26.33 -6.32 -2.89
N ILE A 148 25.68 -6.50 -1.73
CA ILE A 148 26.19 -6.11 -0.42
C ILE A 148 26.32 -7.35 0.46
N SER A 149 27.38 -7.41 1.28
CA SER A 149 27.50 -8.48 2.26
C SER A 149 26.48 -8.28 3.39
N PRO A 150 25.75 -9.32 3.85
CA PRO A 150 24.85 -9.20 5.00
C PRO A 150 25.55 -8.90 6.34
N MET A 151 26.88 -9.11 6.42
CA MET A 151 27.66 -8.94 7.66
C MET A 151 28.65 -7.77 7.60
N HIS A 152 29.02 -7.33 6.41
CA HIS A 152 30.03 -6.28 6.19
C HIS A 152 29.49 -5.25 5.19
N PRO A 153 28.72 -4.24 5.64
CA PRO A 153 28.05 -3.30 4.74
C PRO A 153 29.01 -2.49 3.86
N GLU A 154 30.28 -2.38 4.27
CA GLU A 154 31.36 -1.77 3.51
C GLU A 154 31.75 -2.55 2.24
N ILE A 155 31.39 -3.84 2.16
CA ILE A 155 31.68 -4.68 1.00
C ILE A 155 30.50 -4.61 0.03
N VAL A 156 30.66 -3.75 -0.99
CA VAL A 156 29.72 -3.54 -2.08
C VAL A 156 30.38 -3.91 -3.40
N LYS A 157 29.76 -4.78 -4.20
CA LYS A 157 30.28 -5.23 -5.51
C LYS A 157 29.22 -5.06 -6.61
N ASP A 158 29.66 -5.06 -7.86
CA ASP A 158 28.80 -4.88 -9.05
C ASP A 158 28.03 -6.14 -9.47
N GLY A 159 28.25 -7.28 -8.80
CA GLY A 159 27.65 -8.55 -9.17
C GLY A 159 27.68 -9.58 -8.03
N PRO A 160 27.04 -10.74 -8.25
CA PRO A 160 27.04 -11.82 -7.27
C PRO A 160 28.46 -12.32 -6.99
N GLY A 161 28.70 -12.76 -5.77
CA GLY A 161 30.00 -13.24 -5.33
C GLY A 161 30.04 -13.43 -3.82
N GLN A 162 31.25 -13.56 -3.28
CA GLN A 162 31.47 -13.72 -1.84
C GLN A 162 32.10 -12.47 -1.23
N CYS A 163 31.81 -12.26 0.05
CA CYS A 163 32.41 -11.22 0.87
C CYS A 163 33.88 -11.54 1.15
N ASP A 164 34.76 -10.55 0.97
CA ASP A 164 36.22 -10.72 1.14
C ASP A 164 36.63 -10.87 2.61
N ILE A 165 35.72 -10.58 3.55
CA ILE A 165 35.99 -10.64 5.00
C ILE A 165 35.45 -11.94 5.62
N CYS A 166 34.18 -12.29 5.38
CA CYS A 166 33.57 -13.50 5.98
C CYS A 166 33.33 -14.66 5.03
N GLY A 167 33.51 -14.48 3.72
CA GLY A 167 33.25 -15.53 2.72
C GLY A 167 31.77 -15.84 2.47
N MET A 168 30.83 -15.14 3.11
CA MET A 168 29.40 -15.31 2.86
C MET A 168 29.01 -14.75 1.48
N ASP A 169 27.97 -15.34 0.89
CA ASP A 169 27.41 -14.84 -0.37
C ASP A 169 26.85 -13.43 -0.21
N LEU A 170 27.16 -12.57 -1.17
CA LEU A 170 26.58 -11.24 -1.26
C LEU A 170 25.11 -11.36 -1.64
N VAL A 171 24.31 -10.40 -1.19
CA VAL A 171 22.89 -10.29 -1.54
C VAL A 171 22.63 -9.01 -2.32
N PRO A 172 21.67 -8.98 -3.25
CA PRO A 172 21.28 -7.74 -3.93
C PRO A 172 20.85 -6.69 -2.90
N ALA A 173 21.26 -5.43 -3.10
CA ALA A 173 20.89 -4.31 -2.23
C ALA A 173 19.37 -4.18 -2.04
N GLU A 174 18.59 -4.54 -3.08
CA GLU A 174 17.13 -4.55 -3.10
C GLU A 174 16.55 -5.44 -2.00
N LYS A 175 17.18 -6.57 -1.69
CA LYS A 175 16.73 -7.50 -0.66
C LYS A 175 16.94 -6.98 0.75
N LEU A 176 17.77 -5.95 0.92
CA LEU A 176 18.07 -5.31 2.20
C LEU A 176 17.16 -4.08 2.45
N GLY A 177 16.13 -3.89 1.63
CA GLY A 177 15.15 -2.82 1.78
C GLY A 177 15.61 -1.47 1.23
N ILE A 178 16.68 -1.45 0.42
CA ILE A 178 17.20 -0.28 -0.29
C ILE A 178 16.77 -0.38 -1.75
N ILE A 179 16.08 0.62 -2.26
CA ILE A 179 15.67 0.60 -3.68
C ILE A 179 16.75 1.32 -4.51
N PRO A 180 17.14 0.76 -5.67
CA PRO A 180 18.16 1.29 -6.56
C PRO A 180 17.66 2.42 -7.47
N GLU A 181 16.40 2.34 -7.91
CA GLU A 181 15.74 3.30 -8.78
C GLU A 181 14.33 3.54 -8.24
N ALA A 182 14.01 4.80 -7.94
CA ALA A 182 12.63 5.18 -7.73
C ALA A 182 11.92 5.24 -9.10
N ASP A 183 10.65 4.87 -9.13
CA ASP A 183 9.77 5.48 -10.11
C ASP A 183 9.72 6.98 -9.81
N ALA A 184 10.57 7.75 -10.50
CA ALA A 184 10.73 9.19 -10.31
C ALA A 184 9.44 9.98 -10.57
N SER A 185 8.36 9.32 -11.04
CA SER A 185 7.05 9.92 -11.29
C SER A 185 6.20 10.13 -10.03
N ARG A 186 6.55 9.54 -8.88
CA ARG A 186 5.73 9.62 -7.65
C ARG A 186 6.56 10.02 -6.43
N ALA A 187 6.62 11.34 -6.17
CA ALA A 187 7.06 11.85 -4.88
C ALA A 187 5.98 11.58 -3.80
N PRO A 188 6.35 11.31 -2.54
CA PRO A 188 5.36 11.20 -1.46
C PRO A 188 4.64 12.53 -1.26
N LEU A 189 3.33 12.48 -1.01
CA LEU A 189 2.58 13.65 -0.62
C LEU A 189 2.95 14.02 0.82
N LEU A 190 3.30 15.29 1.07
CA LEU A 190 3.76 15.75 2.37
C LEU A 190 2.82 16.80 2.95
N VAL A 191 2.55 16.71 4.24
CA VAL A 191 1.77 17.68 5.00
C VAL A 191 2.56 18.25 6.19
N PRO A 192 2.53 19.57 6.46
CA PRO A 192 3.19 20.13 7.63
C PRO A 192 2.63 19.56 8.93
N VAL A 193 3.50 19.29 9.91
CA VAL A 193 3.09 18.81 11.25
C VAL A 193 2.06 19.74 11.91
N SER A 194 2.15 21.05 11.66
CA SER A 194 1.24 22.05 12.23
C SER A 194 -0.18 22.05 11.61
N ALA A 195 -0.35 21.42 10.44
CA ALA A 195 -1.65 21.29 9.79
C ALA A 195 -2.44 20.08 10.28
N VAL A 196 -1.74 19.09 10.85
CA VAL A 196 -2.29 17.82 11.30
C VAL A 196 -2.79 17.94 12.73
N LEU A 197 -4.06 17.57 12.95
CA LEU A 197 -4.62 17.38 14.27
C LEU A 197 -4.82 15.89 14.51
N ARG A 198 -4.20 15.36 15.58
CA ARG A 198 -4.27 13.93 15.92
C ARG A 198 -5.21 13.68 17.09
N THR A 199 -6.13 12.72 16.94
CA THR A 199 -7.00 12.19 18.01
C THR A 199 -6.85 10.68 18.11
N GLY A 200 -6.00 10.23 19.02
CA GLY A 200 -5.65 8.82 19.14
C GLY A 200 -5.00 8.32 17.86
N GLU A 201 -5.67 7.40 17.17
CA GLU A 201 -5.22 6.82 15.89
C GLU A 201 -5.58 7.67 14.68
N ARG A 202 -6.54 8.59 14.79
CA ARG A 202 -7.04 9.37 13.66
C ARG A 202 -6.22 10.64 13.47
N ALA A 203 -6.02 11.01 12.22
CA ALA A 203 -5.47 12.29 11.82
C ALA A 203 -6.48 13.07 10.98
N VAL A 204 -6.66 14.34 11.30
CA VAL A 204 -7.57 15.25 10.59
C VAL A 204 -6.79 16.49 10.16
N VAL A 205 -7.03 16.91 8.92
CA VAL A 205 -6.55 18.18 8.38
C VAL A 205 -7.73 19.00 7.91
N TYR A 206 -7.56 20.31 7.85
CA TYR A 206 -8.57 21.21 7.31
C TYR A 206 -8.18 21.65 5.91
N VAL A 207 -8.95 21.22 4.92
CA VAL A 207 -8.75 21.58 3.51
C VAL A 207 -9.58 22.81 3.19
N ARG A 208 -8.97 23.79 2.52
CA ARG A 208 -9.65 24.99 2.04
C ARG A 208 -10.38 24.65 0.74
N GLY A 209 -11.70 24.81 0.76
CA GLY A 209 -12.52 24.89 -0.44
C GLY A 209 -12.62 26.33 -0.98
N GLY A 210 -13.31 26.47 -2.11
CA GLY A 210 -13.62 27.77 -2.71
C GLY A 210 -15.07 27.81 -3.18
N THR A 211 -15.80 28.84 -2.77
CA THR A 211 -17.05 29.29 -3.38
C THR A 211 -16.96 30.79 -3.63
N ASP A 212 -17.90 31.34 -4.41
CA ASP A 212 -18.00 32.80 -4.65
C ASP A 212 -18.24 33.61 -3.35
N GLU A 213 -18.61 32.93 -2.25
CA GLU A 213 -18.93 33.53 -0.94
C GLU A 213 -17.73 33.57 0.04
N GLY A 214 -16.56 33.06 -0.37
CA GLY A 214 -15.33 33.08 0.42
C GLY A 214 -14.72 31.69 0.69
N PRO A 215 -13.62 31.61 1.45
CA PRO A 215 -12.97 30.33 1.75
C PRO A 215 -13.82 29.52 2.72
N THR A 216 -14.30 28.37 2.26
CA THR A 216 -14.87 27.33 3.13
C THR A 216 -13.75 26.40 3.60
N PHE A 217 -13.91 25.80 4.79
CA PHE A 217 -12.96 24.81 5.29
C PHE A 217 -13.71 23.54 5.66
N GLU A 218 -13.16 22.42 5.24
CA GLU A 218 -13.69 21.09 5.46
C GLU A 218 -12.66 20.25 6.20
N GLY A 219 -13.08 19.64 7.32
CA GLY A 219 -12.23 18.72 8.07
C GLY A 219 -12.20 17.38 7.37
N ARG A 220 -11.02 16.93 6.98
CA ARG A 220 -10.83 15.66 6.27
C ARG A 220 -9.95 14.72 7.07
N GLN A 221 -10.41 13.49 7.23
CA GLN A 221 -9.59 12.41 7.79
C GLN A 221 -8.53 11.98 6.76
N ILE A 222 -7.32 11.77 7.24
CA ILE A 222 -6.19 11.34 6.42
C ILE A 222 -5.46 10.18 7.09
N VAL A 223 -4.77 9.38 6.29
CA VAL A 223 -3.83 8.36 6.76
C VAL A 223 -2.42 8.91 6.66
N LEU A 224 -1.72 8.90 7.80
CA LEU A 224 -0.37 9.43 7.90
C LEU A 224 0.63 8.29 7.87
N GLY A 225 1.63 8.44 7.00
CA GLY A 225 2.85 7.68 7.08
C GLY A 225 3.83 8.26 8.10
N PRO A 226 5.08 7.77 8.09
CA PRO A 226 6.09 8.18 9.05
C PRO A 226 6.49 9.66 8.90
N ARG A 227 6.98 10.27 9.98
CA ARG A 227 7.32 11.69 10.06
C ARG A 227 8.68 12.00 9.45
N VAL A 228 8.72 12.86 8.43
CA VAL A 228 9.95 13.31 7.77
C VAL A 228 10.25 14.75 8.20
N GLY A 229 11.13 14.92 9.18
CA GLY A 229 11.51 16.24 9.71
C GLY A 229 10.31 17.05 10.24
N GLY A 230 10.00 18.16 9.57
CA GLY A 230 8.88 19.05 9.91
C GLY A 230 7.53 18.67 9.30
N GLN A 231 7.45 17.55 8.59
CA GLN A 231 6.30 17.13 7.79
C GLN A 231 5.95 15.66 8.08
N PHE A 232 4.73 15.26 7.74
CA PHE A 232 4.31 13.86 7.67
C PHE A 232 4.12 13.47 6.20
N ILE A 233 4.40 12.20 5.89
CA ILE A 233 3.93 11.57 4.66
C ILE A 233 2.41 11.38 4.79
N VAL A 234 1.69 11.66 3.71
CA VAL A 234 0.27 11.37 3.58
C VAL A 234 0.14 10.16 2.69
N GLU A 235 -0.27 9.04 3.28
CA GLU A 235 -0.49 7.79 2.56
C GLU A 235 -1.85 7.80 1.85
N ASN A 236 -2.84 8.43 2.48
CA ASN A 236 -4.17 8.57 1.89
C ASN A 236 -4.96 9.76 2.46
N GLY A 237 -5.97 10.21 1.71
CA GLY A 237 -6.96 11.22 2.11
C GLY A 237 -6.67 12.65 1.63
N LEU A 238 -5.57 12.90 0.93
CA LEU A 238 -5.31 14.18 0.26
C LEU A 238 -4.78 13.96 -1.15
N GLU A 239 -4.97 14.98 -1.97
CA GLU A 239 -4.46 15.06 -3.34
C GLU A 239 -3.47 16.22 -3.47
N GLU A 240 -2.58 16.12 -4.46
CA GLU A 240 -1.65 17.20 -4.77
C GLU A 240 -2.40 18.46 -5.22
N GLY A 241 -1.95 19.63 -4.74
CA GLY A 241 -2.56 20.92 -5.04
C GLY A 241 -3.63 21.36 -4.04
N GLU A 242 -4.11 20.48 -3.16
CA GLU A 242 -5.05 20.85 -2.11
C GLU A 242 -4.40 21.75 -1.04
N LEU A 243 -5.12 22.81 -0.66
CA LEU A 243 -4.64 23.79 0.30
C LEU A 243 -5.06 23.41 1.72
N VAL A 244 -4.12 23.05 2.58
CA VAL A 244 -4.37 22.71 3.98
C VAL A 244 -4.08 23.86 4.94
N VAL A 245 -4.85 23.97 6.02
CA VAL A 245 -4.65 24.97 7.07
C VAL A 245 -3.44 24.62 7.91
N SER A 246 -2.32 25.33 7.71
CA SER A 246 -1.07 25.12 8.47
C SER A 246 -0.98 25.90 9.77
N ARG A 247 -1.82 26.93 9.97
CA ARG A 247 -1.86 27.76 11.19
C ARG A 247 -3.31 27.99 11.61
N GLY A 248 -3.61 27.72 12.88
CA GLY A 248 -4.94 27.94 13.44
C GLY A 248 -5.94 26.80 13.23
N ALA A 249 -5.49 25.62 12.76
CA ALA A 249 -6.34 24.44 12.57
C ALA A 249 -7.15 24.08 13.84
N PHE A 250 -6.54 24.16 15.02
CA PHE A 250 -7.24 23.92 16.29
C PHE A 250 -8.36 24.93 16.59
N LYS A 251 -8.18 26.21 16.23
CA LYS A 251 -9.21 27.24 16.43
C LYS A 251 -10.39 27.02 15.49
N LEU A 252 -10.09 26.66 14.24
CA LEU A 252 -11.08 26.30 13.23
C LEU A 252 -11.89 25.08 13.67
N ASP A 253 -11.22 24.03 14.15
CA ASP A 253 -11.86 22.84 14.71
C ASP A 253 -12.80 23.17 15.87
N SER A 254 -12.34 24.02 16.80
CA SER A 254 -13.15 24.49 17.93
C SER A 254 -14.42 25.23 17.48
N GLU A 255 -14.34 26.04 16.43
CA GLU A 255 -15.50 26.75 15.88
C GLU A 255 -16.51 25.80 15.22
N LEU A 256 -16.04 24.78 14.50
CA LEU A 256 -16.91 23.77 13.89
C LEU A 256 -17.61 22.91 14.94
N GLN A 257 -16.90 22.55 16.02
CA GLN A 257 -17.49 21.87 17.17
C GLN A 257 -18.64 22.69 17.79
N LEU A 258 -18.42 24.01 18.00
CA LEU A 258 -19.45 24.91 18.53
C LEU A 258 -20.66 25.03 17.61
N LYS A 259 -20.45 24.91 16.30
CA LYS A 259 -21.52 24.92 15.28
C LYS A 259 -22.16 23.54 15.05
N ALA A 260 -21.78 22.52 15.83
CA ALA A 260 -22.21 21.13 15.67
C ALA A 260 -21.99 20.59 14.24
N LYS A 261 -20.91 21.04 13.60
CA LYS A 261 -20.45 20.55 12.29
C LYS A 261 -19.41 19.43 12.46
N PRO A 262 -19.13 18.64 11.41
CA PRO A 262 -18.08 17.64 11.44
C PRO A 262 -16.75 18.23 11.93
N SER A 263 -16.13 17.56 12.89
CA SER A 263 -14.92 17.99 13.57
C SER A 263 -14.06 16.80 13.97
N MET A 264 -12.87 17.06 14.51
CA MET A 264 -11.96 16.04 14.99
C MET A 264 -12.56 15.17 16.12
N MET A 265 -13.42 15.75 16.97
CA MET A 265 -14.02 15.06 18.11
C MET A 265 -15.29 14.28 17.74
N ASN A 266 -16.11 14.85 16.85
CA ASN A 266 -17.29 14.17 16.32
C ASN A 266 -17.34 14.36 14.80
N PRO A 267 -16.92 13.34 14.03
CA PRO A 267 -16.84 13.44 12.58
C PRO A 267 -18.23 13.38 11.92
N ASN A 268 -19.26 12.90 12.62
CA ASN A 268 -20.62 12.77 12.12
C ASN A 268 -21.55 13.85 12.68
N ALA A 269 -21.01 14.83 13.39
CA ALA A 269 -21.79 15.94 13.95
C ALA A 269 -22.54 16.69 12.84
N GLY A 270 -23.88 16.74 12.96
CA GLY A 270 -24.73 17.43 11.99
C GLY A 270 -24.96 16.70 10.67
N LEU A 271 -24.44 15.48 10.50
CA LEU A 271 -24.73 14.63 9.35
C LEU A 271 -25.93 13.73 9.65
N ALA A 272 -26.90 13.67 8.73
CA ALA A 272 -28.04 12.79 8.85
C ALA A 272 -27.66 11.36 8.43
N GLU A 273 -28.25 10.37 9.10
CA GLU A 273 -28.26 9.00 8.60
C GLU A 273 -29.35 8.87 7.54
N ARG A 274 -29.12 8.01 6.55
CA ARG A 274 -30.09 7.71 5.49
C ARG A 274 -30.65 6.31 5.72
N PRO A 275 -31.98 6.13 5.74
CA PRO A 275 -32.58 4.81 5.92
C PRO A 275 -32.06 3.78 4.90
N ALA A 276 -31.97 2.52 5.33
CA ALA A 276 -31.50 1.44 4.47
C ALA A 276 -32.42 1.27 3.24
N GLY A 277 -31.81 1.25 2.05
CA GLY A 277 -32.53 1.11 0.77
C GLY A 277 -32.96 2.44 0.15
N GLU A 278 -32.69 3.58 0.77
CA GLU A 278 -32.96 4.92 0.21
C GLU A 278 -31.74 5.52 -0.51
N ALA A 279 -30.67 4.75 -0.72
CA ALA A 279 -29.54 5.18 -1.55
C ALA A 279 -29.99 5.46 -3.00
N PRO A 280 -29.38 6.43 -3.70
CA PRO A 280 -29.57 6.60 -5.13
C PRO A 280 -29.34 5.28 -5.88
N GLU A 281 -30.22 4.94 -6.81
CA GLU A 281 -30.21 3.65 -7.52
C GLU A 281 -28.87 3.41 -8.24
N GLU A 282 -28.32 4.45 -8.86
CA GLU A 282 -27.00 4.49 -9.51
C GLU A 282 -25.87 4.08 -8.56
N LEU A 283 -25.94 4.51 -7.30
CA LEU A 283 -24.94 4.21 -6.27
C LEU A 283 -25.16 2.81 -5.71
N ALA A 284 -26.40 2.45 -5.40
CA ALA A 284 -26.77 1.15 -4.85
C ALA A 284 -26.41 0.00 -5.80
N GLY A 285 -26.64 0.17 -7.10
CA GLY A 285 -26.32 -0.82 -8.12
C GLY A 285 -24.81 -1.09 -8.25
N GLN A 286 -24.00 -0.03 -8.21
CA GLN A 286 -22.54 -0.15 -8.26
C GLN A 286 -21.95 -0.71 -6.94
N TRP A 287 -22.60 -0.42 -5.81
CA TRP A 287 -22.21 -0.91 -4.48
C TRP A 287 -22.54 -2.40 -4.23
N ALA A 288 -23.42 -3.01 -5.02
CA ALA A 288 -23.91 -4.38 -4.84
C ALA A 288 -22.84 -5.47 -4.54
N PRO A 289 -21.60 -5.43 -5.07
CA PRO A 289 -20.56 -6.40 -4.75
C PRO A 289 -19.97 -6.26 -3.35
N VAL A 290 -20.00 -5.08 -2.75
CA VAL A 290 -19.28 -4.77 -1.50
C VAL A 290 -19.72 -5.68 -0.34
N PRO A 291 -21.02 -5.92 -0.07
CA PRO A 291 -21.44 -6.86 0.98
C PRO A 291 -20.94 -8.29 0.80
N ARG A 292 -20.80 -8.75 -0.45
CA ARG A 292 -20.32 -10.09 -0.81
C ARG A 292 -18.80 -10.19 -0.62
N LEU A 293 -18.09 -9.15 -1.04
CA LEU A 293 -16.65 -9.02 -0.82
C LEU A 293 -16.31 -8.93 0.67
N LEU A 294 -17.10 -8.17 1.44
CA LEU A 294 -16.97 -8.09 2.89
C LEU A 294 -17.12 -9.45 3.54
N PHE A 295 -18.14 -10.22 3.15
CA PHE A 295 -18.34 -11.59 3.65
C PHE A 295 -17.13 -12.47 3.36
N ARG A 296 -16.62 -12.49 2.12
CA ARG A 296 -15.43 -13.26 1.74
C ARG A 296 -14.18 -12.83 2.52
N PHE A 297 -14.00 -11.54 2.74
CA PHE A 297 -12.89 -11.01 3.54
C PHE A 297 -13.00 -11.41 5.01
N MET A 298 -14.20 -11.45 5.57
CA MET A 298 -14.40 -11.93 6.95
C MET A 298 -14.06 -13.41 7.11
N GLU A 299 -14.38 -14.24 6.12
CA GLU A 299 -14.04 -15.67 6.13
C GLU A 299 -12.53 -15.92 5.94
N ASN A 300 -11.90 -15.16 5.04
CA ASN A 300 -10.47 -15.27 4.75
C ASN A 300 -9.81 -13.88 4.61
N PRO A 301 -9.38 -13.27 5.72
CA PRO A 301 -8.76 -11.95 5.71
C PRO A 301 -7.47 -11.97 4.89
N SER A 302 -7.44 -11.17 3.83
CA SER A 302 -6.33 -11.16 2.89
C SER A 302 -6.22 -9.81 2.17
N LEU A 303 -5.01 -9.44 1.74
CA LEU A 303 -4.75 -8.20 1.03
C LEU A 303 -5.59 -8.11 -0.26
N PRO A 304 -5.66 -9.16 -1.10
CA PRO A 304 -6.57 -9.16 -2.25
C PRO A 304 -8.05 -8.94 -1.88
N GLY A 305 -8.48 -9.35 -0.68
CA GLY A 305 -9.83 -9.09 -0.19
C GLY A 305 -10.09 -7.60 0.07
N ILE A 306 -9.15 -6.91 0.73
CA ILE A 306 -9.23 -5.46 0.96
C ILE A 306 -9.13 -4.71 -0.37
N GLU A 307 -8.17 -5.07 -1.22
CA GLU A 307 -7.98 -4.43 -2.54
C GLU A 307 -9.21 -4.58 -3.43
N ALA A 308 -9.91 -5.72 -3.37
CA ALA A 308 -11.12 -5.92 -4.12
C ALA A 308 -12.25 -4.99 -3.64
N ILE A 309 -12.40 -4.81 -2.32
CA ILE A 309 -13.34 -3.85 -1.74
C ILE A 309 -12.99 -2.42 -2.17
N SER A 310 -11.73 -2.00 -1.98
CA SER A 310 -11.26 -0.67 -2.37
C SER A 310 -11.52 -0.41 -3.86
N ALA A 311 -11.24 -1.38 -4.72
CA ALA A 311 -11.44 -1.25 -6.16
C ALA A 311 -12.91 -1.02 -6.55
N VAL A 312 -13.87 -1.58 -5.81
CA VAL A 312 -15.29 -1.27 -6.05
C VAL A 312 -15.60 0.16 -5.63
N VAL A 313 -15.17 0.55 -4.43
CA VAL A 313 -15.44 1.88 -3.87
C VAL A 313 -14.81 2.98 -4.74
N GLU A 314 -13.57 2.81 -5.18
CA GLU A 314 -12.85 3.75 -6.06
C GLU A 314 -13.37 3.73 -7.50
N GLY A 315 -13.98 2.61 -7.92
CA GLY A 315 -14.49 2.41 -9.29
C GLY A 315 -15.93 2.85 -9.51
N ILE A 316 -16.62 3.32 -8.46
CA ILE A 316 -17.97 3.87 -8.58
C ILE A 316 -17.93 5.16 -9.40
N ASP A 317 -18.68 5.18 -10.50
CA ASP A 317 -18.95 6.39 -11.25
C ASP A 317 -19.89 7.28 -10.43
N ASP A 318 -19.37 8.42 -10.00
CA ASP A 318 -20.07 9.42 -9.19
C ASP A 318 -20.49 10.65 -9.99
N GLY A 319 -20.22 10.69 -11.31
CA GLY A 319 -20.49 11.83 -12.17
C GLY A 319 -21.98 12.10 -12.40
N SER A 320 -22.85 11.11 -12.16
CA SER A 320 -24.31 11.24 -12.26
C SER A 320 -24.98 11.67 -10.95
N LEU A 321 -24.27 11.65 -9.82
CA LEU A 321 -24.86 11.92 -8.51
C LEU A 321 -25.29 13.39 -8.39
N GLN A 322 -26.43 13.60 -7.72
CA GLN A 322 -26.87 14.95 -7.36
C GLN A 322 -25.85 15.61 -6.40
N PRO A 323 -25.71 16.94 -6.38
CA PRO A 323 -24.65 17.61 -5.61
C PRO A 323 -24.57 17.24 -4.13
N ASP A 324 -25.74 17.07 -3.47
CA ASP A 324 -25.78 16.67 -2.05
C ASP A 324 -25.39 15.20 -1.85
N ASP A 325 -25.79 14.31 -2.77
CA ASP A 325 -25.41 12.90 -2.75
C ASP A 325 -23.93 12.71 -3.05
N PHE A 326 -23.41 13.43 -4.04
CA PHE A 326 -22.00 13.46 -4.38
C PHE A 326 -21.15 13.88 -3.18
N LYS A 327 -21.58 14.91 -2.44
CA LYS A 327 -20.88 15.37 -1.23
C LYS A 327 -20.88 14.31 -0.13
N HIS A 328 -22.02 13.67 0.14
CA HIS A 328 -22.10 12.60 1.14
C HIS A 328 -21.26 11.39 0.71
N TRP A 329 -21.38 10.98 -0.55
CA TRP A 329 -20.58 9.90 -1.14
C TRP A 329 -19.10 10.18 -0.95
N THR A 330 -18.61 11.34 -1.40
CA THR A 330 -17.20 11.74 -1.29
C THR A 330 -16.69 11.68 0.15
N GLU A 331 -17.47 12.12 1.12
CA GLU A 331 -17.05 12.12 2.52
C GLU A 331 -16.92 10.70 3.08
N PHE A 332 -17.94 9.86 2.88
CA PHE A 332 -17.96 8.50 3.45
C PHE A 332 -17.10 7.52 2.67
N SER A 333 -17.00 7.64 1.34
CA SER A 333 -16.10 6.83 0.52
C SER A 333 -14.64 7.08 0.88
N ARG A 334 -14.21 8.34 1.03
CA ARG A 334 -12.84 8.68 1.47
C ARG A 334 -12.51 8.12 2.84
N ARG A 335 -13.42 8.25 3.81
CA ARG A 335 -13.24 7.66 5.14
C ARG A 335 -13.13 6.14 5.07
N LEU A 336 -13.97 5.51 4.26
CA LEU A 336 -13.92 4.07 4.06
C LEU A 336 -12.58 3.63 3.47
N ILE A 337 -12.11 4.27 2.40
CA ILE A 337 -10.80 3.99 1.80
C ILE A 337 -9.69 4.19 2.83
N ASN A 338 -9.72 5.25 3.65
CA ASN A 338 -8.74 5.44 4.72
C ASN A 338 -8.74 4.26 5.72
N GLU A 339 -9.91 3.79 6.16
CA GLU A 339 -9.99 2.64 7.08
C GLU A 339 -9.54 1.34 6.41
N LEU A 340 -9.77 1.17 5.10
CA LEU A 340 -9.25 0.04 4.31
C LEU A 340 -7.72 0.11 4.19
N THR A 341 -7.15 1.30 3.98
CA THR A 341 -5.69 1.52 3.97
C THR A 341 -5.07 1.11 5.30
N VAL A 342 -5.61 1.60 6.42
CA VAL A 342 -5.10 1.22 7.76
C VAL A 342 -5.30 -0.29 8.02
N ALA A 343 -6.40 -0.88 7.55
CA ALA A 343 -6.64 -2.31 7.67
C ALA A 343 -5.61 -3.15 6.89
N THR A 344 -5.07 -2.64 5.78
CA THR A 344 -3.98 -3.29 5.03
C THR A 344 -2.73 -3.42 5.90
N ASP A 345 -2.32 -2.36 6.60
CA ASP A 345 -1.13 -2.39 7.46
C ASP A 345 -1.31 -3.30 8.69
N GLU A 346 -2.54 -3.34 9.23
CA GLU A 346 -2.89 -4.22 10.36
C GLU A 346 -3.00 -5.68 9.95
N LEU A 347 -3.16 -6.00 8.66
CA LEU A 347 -3.53 -7.34 8.22
C LEU A 347 -2.49 -8.40 8.59
N GLU A 348 -1.20 -8.07 8.49
CA GLU A 348 -0.11 -9.00 8.80
C GLU A 348 0.04 -9.24 10.30
N THR A 349 -0.14 -8.20 11.11
CA THR A 349 0.17 -8.22 12.54
C THR A 349 -1.06 -8.50 13.43
N ALA A 350 -2.24 -8.08 12.98
CA ALA A 350 -3.49 -8.12 13.72
C ALA A 350 -4.72 -8.31 12.79
N PRO A 351 -4.85 -9.46 12.10
CA PRO A 351 -5.89 -9.68 11.08
C PRO A 351 -7.32 -9.52 11.62
N GLN A 352 -7.57 -9.90 12.87
CA GLN A 352 -8.88 -9.74 13.51
C GLN A 352 -9.20 -8.27 13.83
N SER A 353 -8.18 -7.43 14.05
CA SER A 353 -8.35 -5.98 14.17
C SER A 353 -8.74 -5.38 12.83
N ALA A 354 -8.01 -5.74 11.77
CA ALA A 354 -8.31 -5.34 10.40
C ALA A 354 -9.76 -5.68 10.02
N VAL A 355 -10.23 -6.90 10.28
CA VAL A 355 -11.64 -7.29 10.01
C VAL A 355 -12.63 -6.40 10.74
N ARG A 356 -12.45 -6.16 12.04
CA ARG A 356 -13.36 -5.28 12.81
C ARG A 356 -13.36 -3.85 12.29
N ARG A 357 -12.20 -3.34 11.89
CA ARG A 357 -12.04 -2.00 11.30
C ARG A 357 -12.84 -1.89 10.00
N VAL A 358 -12.65 -2.82 9.07
CA VAL A 358 -13.38 -2.84 7.79
C VAL A 358 -14.89 -2.96 8.01
N VAL A 359 -15.34 -3.89 8.86
CA VAL A 359 -16.78 -4.06 9.15
C VAL A 359 -17.39 -2.77 9.71
N ARG A 360 -16.73 -2.14 10.69
CA ARG A 360 -17.23 -0.88 11.28
C ARG A 360 -17.28 0.24 10.25
N ALA A 361 -16.27 0.36 9.40
CA ALA A 361 -16.21 1.37 8.36
C ALA A 361 -17.32 1.17 7.30
N MET A 362 -17.62 -0.09 6.96
CA MET A 362 -18.73 -0.45 6.07
C MET A 362 -20.08 -0.14 6.69
N GLU A 363 -20.28 -0.47 7.96
CA GLU A 363 -21.51 -0.14 8.68
C GLU A 363 -21.75 1.37 8.77
N GLU A 364 -20.71 2.17 9.03
CA GLU A 364 -20.80 3.63 9.05
C GLU A 364 -21.17 4.19 7.68
N THR A 365 -20.44 3.76 6.64
CA THR A 365 -20.66 4.19 5.26
C THR A 365 -22.07 3.84 4.79
N GLY A 366 -22.49 2.59 5.00
CA GLY A 366 -23.81 2.13 4.59
C GLY A 366 -24.95 2.82 5.33
N ARG A 367 -24.79 3.10 6.63
CA ARG A 367 -25.82 3.80 7.41
C ARG A 367 -26.01 5.26 7.01
N HIS A 368 -24.93 5.96 6.65
CA HIS A 368 -25.04 7.35 6.22
C HIS A 368 -25.43 7.52 4.76
N LEU A 369 -25.16 6.52 3.91
CA LEU A 369 -25.50 6.54 2.49
C LEU A 369 -26.79 5.77 2.14
N GLY A 370 -27.38 5.04 3.09
CA GLY A 370 -28.55 4.19 2.86
C GLY A 370 -28.22 2.91 2.08
N LEU A 371 -26.94 2.53 2.00
CA LEU A 371 -26.44 1.38 1.25
C LEU A 371 -26.48 0.10 2.08
N PRO A 372 -26.62 -1.08 1.46
CA PRO A 372 -26.53 -2.36 2.17
C PRO A 372 -25.10 -2.57 2.69
N TYR A 373 -24.97 -2.83 3.99
CA TYR A 373 -23.66 -3.06 4.64
C TYR A 373 -23.56 -4.40 5.38
N GLN A 374 -24.67 -5.13 5.51
CA GLN A 374 -24.68 -6.45 6.12
C GLN A 374 -23.94 -7.44 5.21
N PRO A 375 -22.96 -8.21 5.71
CA PRO A 375 -22.25 -9.22 4.92
C PRO A 375 -23.21 -10.19 4.24
N GLN A 376 -23.02 -10.43 2.95
CA GLN A 376 -23.88 -11.31 2.16
C GLN A 376 -23.12 -12.56 1.72
N PRO A 377 -23.53 -13.76 2.14
CA PRO A 377 -22.93 -14.99 1.65
C PRO A 377 -23.25 -15.20 0.18
N THR A 378 -22.24 -15.59 -0.59
CA THR A 378 -22.39 -16.01 -1.98
C THR A 378 -22.20 -17.51 -2.10
N ALA A 379 -23.11 -18.18 -2.80
CA ALA A 379 -22.88 -19.56 -3.19
C ALA A 379 -21.62 -19.63 -4.07
N PRO A 380 -20.66 -20.53 -3.79
CA PRO A 380 -19.51 -20.70 -4.66
C PRO A 380 -19.97 -21.11 -6.06
N ALA A 381 -19.54 -20.38 -7.07
CA ALA A 381 -19.84 -20.70 -8.46
C ALA A 381 -19.11 -21.98 -8.88
N ASP A 382 -19.79 -22.86 -9.62
CA ASP A 382 -19.14 -23.99 -10.30
C ASP A 382 -18.12 -23.45 -11.30
N PRO A 383 -16.81 -23.78 -11.19
CA PRO A 383 -15.78 -23.26 -12.08
C PRO A 383 -16.05 -23.50 -13.57
N LEU A 384 -16.66 -24.63 -13.92
CA LEU A 384 -16.98 -24.95 -15.32
C LEU A 384 -18.11 -24.07 -15.83
N GLN A 385 -19.18 -23.92 -15.05
CA GLN A 385 -20.30 -23.04 -15.36
C GLN A 385 -19.84 -21.57 -15.44
N ALA A 386 -19.04 -21.10 -14.50
CA ALA A 386 -18.49 -19.75 -14.50
C ALA A 386 -17.60 -19.48 -15.72
N ALA A 387 -16.76 -20.45 -16.13
CA ALA A 387 -15.94 -20.33 -17.33
C ALA A 387 -16.80 -20.26 -18.61
N ALA A 388 -17.87 -21.05 -18.68
CA ALA A 388 -18.82 -21.00 -19.79
C ALA A 388 -19.55 -19.65 -19.85
N LEU A 389 -20.03 -19.14 -18.70
CA LEU A 389 -20.69 -17.84 -18.61
C LEU A 389 -19.75 -16.67 -18.92
N ARG A 390 -18.49 -16.74 -18.52
CA ARG A 390 -17.45 -15.77 -18.90
C ARG A 390 -17.25 -15.73 -20.41
N LYS A 391 -17.17 -16.89 -21.05
CA LYS A 391 -17.08 -16.99 -22.52
C LYS A 391 -18.33 -16.43 -23.20
N ALA A 392 -19.51 -16.71 -22.67
CA ALA A 392 -20.78 -16.19 -23.16
C ALA A 392 -20.85 -14.66 -23.05
N LEU A 393 -20.47 -14.10 -21.90
CA LEU A 393 -20.42 -12.65 -21.67
C LEU A 393 -19.46 -11.97 -22.65
N ALA A 394 -18.24 -12.50 -22.82
CA ALA A 394 -17.26 -11.96 -23.76
C ALA A 394 -17.77 -11.94 -25.21
N ALA A 395 -18.58 -12.92 -25.61
CA ALA A 395 -19.22 -12.95 -26.93
C ALA A 395 -20.49 -12.09 -27.02
N TYR A 396 -21.16 -11.82 -25.90
CA TYR A 396 -22.37 -11.00 -25.82
C TYR A 396 -22.04 -9.49 -25.94
N LEU A 397 -20.93 -9.04 -25.34
CA LEU A 397 -20.58 -7.61 -25.28
C LEU A 397 -20.44 -6.95 -26.67
N PRO A 398 -19.80 -7.56 -27.69
CA PRO A 398 -19.77 -7.00 -29.04
C PRO A 398 -21.15 -6.86 -29.68
N LEU A 399 -22.09 -7.76 -29.38
CA LEU A 399 -23.46 -7.68 -29.86
C LEU A 399 -24.18 -6.48 -29.24
N SER A 400 -24.08 -6.33 -27.91
CA SER A 400 -24.64 -5.17 -27.19
C SER A 400 -24.09 -3.86 -27.76
N LYS A 401 -22.77 -3.78 -27.95
CA LYS A 401 -22.10 -2.61 -28.53
C LYS A 401 -22.58 -2.29 -29.94
N ALA A 402 -22.63 -3.27 -30.84
CA ALA A 402 -23.08 -3.05 -32.21
C ALA A 402 -24.53 -2.57 -32.28
N LEU A 403 -25.40 -3.04 -31.39
CA LEU A 403 -26.77 -2.54 -31.26
C LEU A 403 -26.82 -1.11 -30.73
N ALA A 404 -25.89 -0.71 -29.85
CA ALA A 404 -25.76 0.68 -29.38
C ALA A 404 -25.21 1.61 -30.47
N ASP A 405 -24.31 1.13 -31.33
CA ASP A 405 -23.71 1.89 -32.43
C ASP A 405 -24.62 1.97 -33.69
N ASP A 406 -25.90 1.55 -33.59
CA ASP A 406 -26.86 1.46 -34.70
C ASP A 406 -26.38 0.63 -35.92
N ASP A 407 -25.38 -0.26 -35.75
CA ASP A 407 -24.83 -1.10 -36.81
C ASP A 407 -25.49 -2.50 -36.84
N ASP A 408 -26.55 -2.62 -37.65
CA ASP A 408 -27.28 -3.88 -37.79
C ASP A 408 -26.43 -5.02 -38.37
N THR A 409 -25.47 -4.71 -39.24
CA THR A 409 -24.64 -5.73 -39.89
C THR A 409 -23.65 -6.32 -38.90
N ALA A 410 -22.96 -5.46 -38.14
CA ALA A 410 -22.10 -5.89 -37.05
C ALA A 410 -22.90 -6.62 -35.96
N ALA A 411 -24.10 -6.14 -35.61
CA ALA A 411 -24.96 -6.79 -34.63
C ALA A 411 -25.39 -8.20 -35.10
N GLN A 412 -25.75 -8.35 -36.38
CA GLN A 412 -26.06 -9.67 -36.93
C GLN A 412 -24.86 -10.62 -36.87
N GLN A 413 -23.68 -10.15 -37.25
CA GLN A 413 -22.45 -10.96 -37.23
C GLN A 413 -22.08 -11.36 -35.79
N ALA A 414 -22.14 -10.42 -34.85
CA ALA A 414 -21.88 -10.67 -33.43
C ALA A 414 -22.89 -11.68 -32.84
N ALA A 415 -24.17 -11.56 -33.17
CA ALA A 415 -25.19 -12.53 -32.74
C ALA A 415 -24.90 -13.95 -33.26
N ARG A 416 -24.46 -14.09 -34.52
CA ARG A 416 -24.04 -15.40 -35.06
C ARG A 416 -22.80 -15.95 -34.35
N GLY A 417 -21.83 -15.10 -34.03
CA GLY A 417 -20.63 -15.46 -33.26
C GLY A 417 -20.90 -15.84 -31.81
N LEU A 418 -22.01 -15.36 -31.23
CA LEU A 418 -22.43 -15.65 -29.86
C LEU A 418 -22.99 -17.08 -29.68
N ILE A 419 -23.71 -17.60 -30.67
CA ILE A 419 -24.39 -18.91 -30.61
C ILE A 419 -23.48 -20.07 -30.11
N PRO A 420 -22.24 -20.26 -30.60
CA PRO A 420 -21.38 -21.35 -30.12
C PRO A 420 -20.78 -21.11 -28.73
N SER A 421 -20.90 -19.88 -28.19
CA SER A 421 -20.29 -19.46 -26.94
C SER A 421 -21.28 -19.33 -25.79
N ILE A 422 -22.59 -19.38 -26.07
CA ILE A 422 -23.66 -19.25 -25.07
C ILE A 422 -24.17 -20.64 -24.60
N PRO A 423 -24.67 -20.77 -23.36
CA PRO A 423 -25.34 -21.99 -22.89
C PRO A 423 -26.41 -22.51 -23.84
N GLU A 424 -26.56 -23.84 -23.93
CA GLU A 424 -27.40 -24.49 -24.94
C GLU A 424 -28.87 -24.06 -24.88
N ASP A 425 -29.38 -23.84 -23.68
CA ASP A 425 -30.74 -23.39 -23.40
C ASP A 425 -31.03 -21.97 -23.91
N LEU A 426 -29.99 -21.14 -24.06
CA LEU A 426 -30.12 -19.76 -24.54
C LEU A 426 -29.86 -19.61 -26.04
N ARG A 427 -29.35 -20.65 -26.73
CA ARG A 427 -29.06 -20.62 -28.17
C ARG A 427 -30.27 -20.20 -29.03
N PRO A 428 -31.51 -20.66 -28.77
CA PRO A 428 -32.66 -20.21 -29.56
C PRO A 428 -32.90 -18.70 -29.50
N LEU A 429 -32.58 -18.07 -28.36
CA LEU A 429 -32.70 -16.62 -28.20
C LEU A 429 -31.61 -15.89 -29.01
N ALA A 430 -30.37 -16.39 -29.00
CA ALA A 430 -29.29 -15.85 -29.82
C ALA A 430 -29.56 -16.02 -31.33
N GLU A 431 -30.16 -17.14 -31.74
CA GLU A 431 -30.60 -17.39 -33.13
C GLU A 431 -31.71 -16.43 -33.56
N ALA A 432 -32.68 -16.14 -32.68
CA ALA A 432 -33.72 -15.15 -32.94
C ALA A 432 -33.12 -13.75 -33.17
N VAL A 433 -32.11 -13.38 -32.37
CA VAL A 433 -31.35 -12.14 -32.60
C VAL A 433 -30.62 -12.20 -33.93
N ALA A 434 -29.94 -13.30 -34.29
CA ALA A 434 -29.17 -13.39 -35.53
C ALA A 434 -30.02 -13.40 -36.82
N THR A 435 -31.26 -13.89 -36.74
CA THR A 435 -32.18 -14.05 -37.88
C THR A 435 -33.17 -12.89 -38.04
N ALA A 436 -33.24 -11.96 -37.09
CA ALA A 436 -34.04 -10.75 -37.21
C ALA A 436 -33.71 -9.96 -38.49
N THR A 437 -34.75 -9.40 -39.10
CA THR A 437 -34.72 -8.80 -40.45
C THR A 437 -34.15 -7.38 -40.49
N ASP A 438 -34.26 -6.65 -39.38
CA ASP A 438 -33.82 -5.27 -39.24
C ASP A 438 -33.42 -4.99 -37.79
N ILE A 439 -32.79 -3.83 -37.56
CA ILE A 439 -32.27 -3.44 -36.25
C ILE A 439 -33.36 -3.34 -35.18
N LYS A 440 -34.59 -2.95 -35.55
CA LYS A 440 -35.69 -2.80 -34.60
C LYS A 440 -36.16 -4.18 -34.13
N ALA A 441 -36.35 -5.12 -35.06
CA ALA A 441 -36.64 -6.51 -34.74
C ALA A 441 -35.50 -7.16 -33.95
N ARG A 442 -34.24 -6.83 -34.27
CA ARG A 442 -33.07 -7.34 -33.58
C ARG A 442 -32.99 -6.87 -32.12
N ARG A 443 -33.25 -5.57 -31.88
CA ARG A 443 -33.37 -4.99 -30.54
C ARG A 443 -34.48 -5.64 -29.70
N ALA A 444 -35.63 -5.91 -30.32
CA ALA A 444 -36.73 -6.59 -29.65
C ALA A 444 -36.37 -8.05 -29.28
N ALA A 445 -35.66 -8.77 -30.17
CA ALA A 445 -35.17 -10.12 -29.90
C ALA A 445 -34.01 -10.15 -28.88
N PHE A 446 -33.24 -9.06 -28.78
CA PHE A 446 -32.10 -8.95 -27.86
C PHE A 446 -32.54 -8.89 -26.40
N LYS A 447 -33.70 -8.28 -26.10
CA LYS A 447 -34.18 -8.17 -24.71
C LYS A 447 -34.32 -9.54 -24.01
N PRO A 448 -35.07 -10.54 -24.53
CA PRO A 448 -35.16 -11.85 -23.89
C PRO A 448 -33.82 -12.56 -23.71
N LEU A 449 -32.90 -12.43 -24.68
CA LEU A 449 -31.54 -12.97 -24.59
C LEU A 449 -30.77 -12.35 -23.43
N SER A 450 -30.86 -11.02 -23.32
CA SER A 450 -30.23 -10.23 -22.27
C SER A 450 -30.75 -10.61 -20.88
N ASP A 451 -32.08 -10.60 -20.70
CA ASP A 451 -32.74 -10.97 -19.44
C ASP A 451 -32.31 -12.38 -18.99
N ALA A 452 -32.25 -13.33 -19.93
CA ALA A 452 -31.89 -14.71 -19.64
C ALA A 452 -30.40 -14.87 -19.27
N LEU A 453 -29.49 -14.15 -19.93
CA LEU A 453 -28.08 -14.19 -19.58
C LEU A 453 -27.81 -13.55 -18.21
N ILE A 454 -28.48 -12.43 -17.89
CA ILE A 454 -28.42 -11.79 -16.57
C ILE A 454 -28.86 -12.78 -15.49
N ALA A 455 -29.99 -13.47 -15.69
CA ALA A 455 -30.50 -14.47 -14.75
C ALA A 455 -29.49 -15.61 -14.54
N ARG A 456 -28.85 -16.12 -15.60
CA ARG A 456 -27.82 -17.18 -15.48
C ARG A 456 -26.58 -16.72 -14.72
N ILE A 457 -26.14 -15.49 -14.92
CA ILE A 457 -25.01 -14.94 -14.16
C ILE A 457 -25.40 -14.79 -12.68
N ARG A 458 -26.63 -14.34 -12.37
CA ARG A 458 -27.12 -14.25 -10.98
C ARG A 458 -27.18 -15.62 -10.28
N GLU A 459 -27.56 -16.67 -10.99
CA GLU A 459 -27.69 -18.03 -10.43
C GLU A 459 -26.34 -18.72 -10.17
N GLY A 460 -25.34 -18.52 -11.03
CA GLY A 460 -24.11 -19.33 -10.98
C GLY A 460 -22.84 -18.67 -11.51
N GLY A 461 -22.85 -17.34 -11.71
CA GLY A 461 -21.71 -16.58 -12.25
C GLY A 461 -21.30 -15.35 -11.43
N ILE A 462 -22.01 -15.02 -10.34
CA ILE A 462 -21.70 -13.88 -9.48
C ILE A 462 -20.25 -13.93 -9.03
N ASP A 463 -19.55 -12.81 -9.16
CA ASP A 463 -18.13 -12.61 -8.83
C ASP A 463 -17.14 -13.56 -9.56
N ALA A 464 -17.59 -14.29 -10.58
CA ALA A 464 -16.78 -15.29 -11.28
C ALA A 464 -16.70 -15.10 -12.80
N VAL A 465 -17.44 -14.14 -13.40
CA VAL A 465 -17.54 -14.00 -14.86
C VAL A 465 -16.74 -12.84 -15.46
N GLY A 466 -15.98 -12.09 -14.65
CA GLY A 466 -15.26 -10.88 -15.10
C GLY A 466 -16.02 -9.61 -14.72
N ASN A 467 -15.86 -8.52 -15.48
CA ASN A 467 -16.65 -7.30 -15.24
C ASN A 467 -18.03 -7.43 -15.89
N ALA A 468 -19.09 -7.36 -15.08
CA ALA A 468 -20.46 -7.50 -15.51
C ALA A 468 -21.36 -6.54 -14.71
N TYR A 469 -21.78 -5.46 -15.36
CA TYR A 469 -22.72 -4.47 -14.84
C TYR A 469 -24.08 -4.67 -15.49
N VAL A 470 -25.16 -4.55 -14.73
CA VAL A 470 -26.53 -4.51 -15.27
C VAL A 470 -26.92 -3.06 -15.40
N VAL A 471 -27.29 -2.66 -16.61
CA VAL A 471 -27.79 -1.33 -16.91
C VAL A 471 -29.26 -1.45 -17.28
N HIS A 472 -30.08 -0.58 -16.71
CA HIS A 472 -31.52 -0.52 -16.91
C HIS A 472 -31.90 0.72 -17.72
N CYS A 473 -32.79 0.57 -18.71
CA CYS A 473 -33.45 1.67 -19.39
C CYS A 473 -34.96 1.60 -19.11
N PRO A 474 -35.53 2.54 -18.32
CA PRO A 474 -36.95 2.49 -17.93
C PRO A 474 -37.90 2.72 -19.11
N MET A 475 -37.50 3.55 -20.09
CA MET A 475 -38.34 3.94 -21.23
C MET A 475 -38.42 2.87 -22.33
N ALA A 476 -37.56 1.84 -22.26
CA ALA A 476 -37.47 0.82 -23.30
C ALA A 476 -38.82 0.13 -23.54
N PHE A 477 -39.12 -0.05 -24.84
CA PHE A 477 -40.33 -0.74 -25.31
C PHE A 477 -41.67 -0.14 -24.82
N GLY A 478 -41.70 1.18 -24.64
CA GLY A 478 -42.90 1.90 -24.20
C GLY A 478 -43.09 1.80 -22.70
N ASP A 479 -42.07 2.21 -21.95
CA ASP A 479 -42.04 2.25 -20.49
C ASP A 479 -42.17 0.88 -19.81
N LYS A 480 -41.78 -0.18 -20.51
CA LYS A 480 -41.74 -1.55 -19.97
C LYS A 480 -40.42 -1.88 -19.29
N GLY A 481 -39.40 -1.06 -19.48
CA GLY A 481 -38.06 -1.33 -19.00
C GLY A 481 -37.32 -2.40 -19.81
N ALA A 482 -36.01 -2.30 -19.87
CA ALA A 482 -35.14 -3.37 -20.37
C ALA A 482 -33.74 -3.30 -19.75
N ASP A 483 -33.17 -4.46 -19.48
CA ASP A 483 -31.85 -4.61 -18.86
C ASP A 483 -30.83 -5.17 -19.85
N TRP A 484 -29.60 -4.68 -19.76
CA TRP A 484 -28.47 -5.24 -20.50
C TRP A 484 -27.19 -5.33 -19.68
N LEU A 485 -26.29 -6.18 -20.15
CA LEU A 485 -24.97 -6.35 -19.55
C LEU A 485 -23.96 -5.41 -20.20
N SER A 486 -23.18 -4.74 -19.37
CA SER A 486 -22.02 -3.93 -19.76
C SER A 486 -20.74 -4.44 -19.08
N ALA A 487 -19.59 -4.18 -19.70
CA ALA A 487 -18.27 -4.50 -19.15
C ALA A 487 -17.67 -3.36 -18.31
N ALA A 488 -18.30 -2.19 -18.34
CA ALA A 488 -17.93 -0.96 -17.64
C ALA A 488 -19.20 -0.28 -17.10
N PRO A 489 -19.09 0.61 -16.11
CA PRO A 489 -20.24 1.38 -15.63
C PRO A 489 -20.79 2.38 -16.67
N GLU A 490 -20.12 2.53 -17.81
CA GLU A 490 -20.58 3.36 -18.93
C GLU A 490 -21.91 2.84 -19.52
N VAL A 491 -22.84 3.78 -19.73
CA VAL A 491 -24.16 3.54 -20.29
C VAL A 491 -24.11 3.68 -21.81
N LEU A 492 -24.16 2.54 -22.51
CA LEU A 492 -24.32 2.46 -23.97
C LEU A 492 -25.59 1.69 -24.30
N ASN A 493 -26.67 2.40 -24.62
CA ASN A 493 -28.02 1.84 -24.73
C ASN A 493 -28.24 1.06 -26.05
N PRO A 494 -28.34 -0.28 -26.01
CA PRO A 494 -28.50 -1.09 -27.22
C PRO A 494 -29.91 -1.00 -27.82
N TYR A 495 -30.90 -0.51 -27.08
CA TYR A 495 -32.31 -0.48 -27.51
C TYR A 495 -32.68 0.77 -28.30
N TYR A 496 -31.97 1.88 -28.09
CA TYR A 496 -32.24 3.16 -28.76
C TYR A 496 -31.08 3.69 -29.59
N GLY A 497 -29.87 3.15 -29.42
CA GLY A 497 -28.67 3.56 -30.15
C GLY A 497 -28.38 5.05 -30.02
N ASP A 498 -27.98 5.70 -31.11
CA ASP A 498 -27.57 7.11 -31.15
C ASP A 498 -28.65 8.06 -30.63
N ARG A 499 -29.93 7.66 -30.69
CA ARG A 499 -31.04 8.51 -30.23
C ARG A 499 -31.02 8.77 -28.72
N MET A 500 -30.53 7.80 -27.95
CA MET A 500 -30.52 7.85 -26.48
C MET A 500 -29.34 7.03 -25.93
N LEU A 501 -28.15 7.22 -26.51
CA LEU A 501 -26.99 6.35 -26.26
C LEU A 501 -26.61 6.27 -24.79
N THR A 502 -26.64 7.41 -24.09
CA THR A 502 -26.30 7.54 -22.66
C THR A 502 -27.51 7.42 -21.73
N CYS A 503 -28.66 6.98 -22.23
CA CYS A 503 -29.87 6.85 -21.43
C CYS A 503 -29.94 5.48 -20.74
N GLY A 504 -29.88 5.49 -19.42
CA GLY A 504 -29.97 4.31 -18.57
C GLY A 504 -29.19 4.52 -17.28
N THR A 505 -29.32 3.56 -16.38
CA THR A 505 -28.72 3.62 -15.04
C THR A 505 -28.14 2.25 -14.71
N VAL A 506 -26.95 2.20 -14.11
CA VAL A 506 -26.39 0.96 -13.56
C VAL A 506 -27.18 0.57 -12.32
N THR A 507 -27.94 -0.52 -12.39
CA THR A 507 -28.84 -0.96 -11.31
C THR A 507 -28.28 -2.13 -10.52
N ASP A 508 -27.23 -2.79 -11.01
CA ASP A 508 -26.58 -3.91 -10.33
C ASP A 508 -25.16 -4.12 -10.87
N THR A 509 -24.30 -4.70 -10.05
CA THR A 509 -22.97 -5.15 -10.45
C THR A 509 -22.81 -6.62 -10.04
N LEU A 510 -22.87 -7.50 -11.03
CA LEU A 510 -22.91 -8.95 -10.82
C LEU A 510 -21.53 -9.52 -10.54
N SER A 511 -20.49 -8.95 -11.14
CA SER A 511 -19.13 -9.42 -11.01
C SER A 511 -18.16 -8.30 -11.34
N LEU A 512 -17.06 -8.22 -10.57
CA LEU A 512 -15.93 -7.33 -10.80
C LEU A 512 -14.65 -8.14 -10.70
N ASN A 513 -13.76 -7.97 -11.66
CA ASN A 513 -12.44 -8.57 -11.63
C ASN A 513 -11.42 -7.50 -12.02
N LYS A 514 -10.42 -7.29 -11.16
CA LYS A 514 -9.34 -6.36 -11.48
C LYS A 514 -8.55 -6.92 -12.67
N LYS A 515 -8.22 -6.06 -13.63
CA LYS A 515 -7.24 -6.36 -14.68
C LYS A 515 -5.84 -6.39 -14.09
#